data_AF-A0A257K501-F1
#
_entry.id   AF-A0A257K501-F1
#
_cell.length_a   1.000
_cell.length_b   1.000
_cell.length_c   1.000
_cell.angle_alpha   90.00
_cell.angle_beta   90.00
_cell.angle_gamma   90.00
#
_symmetry.space_group_name_H-M   'P 1'
#
loop_
_entity.id
_entity.type
_entity.pdbx_description
1 polymer ?
#
loop_
_entity_poly.entity_id
_entity_poly.type
_entity_poly.pdbx_seq_one_letter_code
_entity_poly.pdbx_strand_id
1 'polypeptide(L)'
;MTTMKTTHTLRQGVAKGLAAISATVAAHSAMAVNNLPGGPSVNQLDLHTPVTRIASEIQSLHYWLLIVCAVIFIAVFGVMFYSIIKHRKSVGAKSANFHESVAVEIAWTIVPFIIVTGMGLAATKTVVAMKDTSNADLTIKTTGYQWKWGYDYLKGEGEGIGFVSTLDVAQRQMSDAGKPEGDNYLLKVDNPLVVPVNKKVRIITTANDVIHSWMVPAFGVKQDA
;
A
#
# COMPACT_ATOMS: atom_id res chain seq x y z
N MET A 1 -36.10 -57.28 0.82
CA MET A 1 -36.48 -56.07 1.60
C MET A 1 -35.26 -55.27 2.12
N THR A 2 -34.04 -55.79 2.01
CA THR A 2 -32.81 -55.18 2.57
C THR A 2 -32.17 -54.11 1.66
N THR A 3 -32.33 -54.22 0.34
CA THR A 3 -31.68 -53.37 -0.67
C THR A 3 -32.23 -51.93 -0.75
N MET A 4 -33.50 -51.74 -0.36
CA MET A 4 -34.19 -50.45 -0.45
C MET A 4 -33.91 -49.52 0.75
N LYS A 5 -33.52 -50.08 1.90
CA LYS A 5 -33.08 -49.30 3.07
C LYS A 5 -31.69 -48.71 2.87
N THR A 6 -30.80 -49.44 2.19
CA THR A 6 -29.40 -49.05 1.95
C THR A 6 -29.28 -47.86 1.00
N THR A 7 -30.13 -47.78 -0.03
CA THR A 7 -30.14 -46.64 -0.98
C THR A 7 -30.70 -45.37 -0.37
N HIS A 8 -31.69 -45.47 0.53
CA HIS A 8 -32.20 -44.32 1.29
C HIS A 8 -31.18 -43.77 2.28
N THR A 9 -30.45 -44.65 2.99
CA THR A 9 -29.39 -44.24 3.92
C THR A 9 -28.19 -43.62 3.20
N LEU A 10 -27.81 -44.15 2.01
CA LEU A 10 -26.74 -43.58 1.20
C LEU A 10 -27.11 -42.17 0.67
N ARG A 11 -28.34 -42.00 0.16
CA ARG A 11 -28.83 -40.68 -0.30
C ARG A 11 -28.94 -39.66 0.83
N GLN A 12 -29.37 -40.08 2.02
CA GLN A 12 -29.41 -39.23 3.20
C GLN A 12 -28.00 -38.86 3.71
N GLY A 13 -27.04 -39.78 3.63
CA GLY A 13 -25.64 -39.51 3.97
C GLY A 13 -24.99 -38.50 3.03
N VAL A 14 -25.22 -38.63 1.72
CA VAL A 14 -24.75 -37.69 0.69
C VAL A 14 -25.39 -36.32 0.86
N ALA A 15 -26.71 -36.25 1.08
CA ALA A 15 -27.41 -34.98 1.30
C ALA A 15 -26.94 -34.24 2.57
N LYS A 16 -26.69 -34.98 3.66
CA LYS A 16 -26.13 -34.42 4.91
C LYS A 16 -24.68 -33.96 4.73
N GLY A 17 -23.87 -34.71 3.97
CA GLY A 17 -22.50 -34.33 3.63
C GLY A 17 -22.44 -33.06 2.78
N LEU A 18 -23.28 -32.96 1.74
CA LEU A 18 -23.44 -31.74 0.92
C LEU A 18 -23.90 -30.55 1.76
N ALA A 19 -24.89 -30.73 2.63
CA ALA A 19 -25.36 -29.67 3.52
C ALA A 19 -24.27 -29.20 4.50
N ALA A 20 -23.46 -30.11 5.04
CA ALA A 20 -22.35 -29.76 5.92
C ALA A 20 -21.22 -29.02 5.19
N ILE A 21 -20.92 -29.43 3.95
CA ILE A 21 -19.95 -28.73 3.08
C ILE A 21 -20.48 -27.35 2.70
N SER A 22 -21.74 -27.22 2.30
CA SER A 22 -22.35 -25.93 1.99
C SER A 22 -22.39 -25.01 3.22
N ALA A 23 -22.68 -25.54 4.41
CA ALA A 23 -22.67 -24.78 5.65
C ALA A 23 -21.27 -24.31 6.05
N THR A 24 -20.24 -25.15 5.85
CA THR A 24 -18.84 -24.78 6.13
C THR A 24 -18.29 -23.79 5.12
N VAL A 25 -18.64 -23.90 3.84
CA VAL A 25 -18.30 -22.91 2.80
C VAL A 25 -19.00 -21.57 3.08
N ALA A 26 -20.30 -21.60 3.40
CA ALA A 26 -21.04 -20.39 3.76
C ALA A 26 -20.49 -19.73 5.04
N ALA A 27 -20.09 -20.51 6.04
CA ALA A 27 -19.46 -19.99 7.26
C ALA A 27 -18.08 -19.37 6.98
N HIS A 28 -17.27 -19.95 6.08
CA HIS A 28 -15.99 -19.34 5.68
C HIS A 28 -16.19 -18.04 4.89
N SER A 29 -17.21 -17.97 4.03
CA SER A 29 -17.56 -16.73 3.32
C SER A 29 -18.10 -15.65 4.25
N ALA A 30 -18.82 -16.01 5.31
CA ALA A 30 -19.35 -15.07 6.30
C ALA A 30 -18.25 -14.47 7.22
N MET A 31 -17.12 -15.17 7.35
CA MET A 31 -15.95 -14.71 8.12
C MET A 31 -14.91 -14.01 7.25
N ALA A 32 -15.17 -13.83 5.96
CA ALA A 32 -14.22 -13.21 5.03
C ALA A 32 -14.25 -11.68 5.19
N VAL A 33 -13.08 -11.09 5.40
CA VAL A 33 -12.87 -9.64 5.24
C VAL A 33 -13.03 -9.30 3.75
N ASN A 34 -13.69 -8.20 3.42
CA ASN A 34 -13.87 -7.73 2.06
C ASN A 34 -12.97 -6.53 1.75
N ASN A 35 -12.82 -6.22 0.47
CA ASN A 35 -12.09 -5.02 0.04
C ASN A 35 -12.82 -3.77 0.54
N LEU A 36 -12.09 -2.85 1.17
CA LEU A 36 -12.63 -1.57 1.60
C LEU A 36 -12.57 -0.55 0.44
N PRO A 37 -13.70 0.02 -0.03
CA PRO A 37 -13.67 1.07 -1.03
C PRO A 37 -12.86 2.28 -0.55
N GLY A 38 -11.84 2.69 -1.31
CA GLY A 38 -10.90 3.76 -0.93
C GLY A 38 -9.89 3.37 0.15
N GLY A 39 -9.99 2.16 0.71
CA GLY A 39 -9.05 1.57 1.67
C GLY A 39 -8.19 0.46 1.08
N PRO A 40 -7.49 -0.32 1.92
CA PRO A 40 -6.72 -1.46 1.45
C PRO A 40 -7.65 -2.60 0.97
N SER A 41 -7.21 -3.31 -0.07
CA SER A 41 -7.82 -4.56 -0.49
C SER A 41 -7.27 -5.74 0.32
N VAL A 42 -8.05 -6.81 0.43
CA VAL A 42 -7.67 -8.03 1.15
C VAL A 42 -6.48 -8.67 0.45
N ASN A 43 -5.41 -8.93 1.19
CA ASN A 43 -4.14 -9.46 0.67
C ASN A 43 -3.54 -8.62 -0.48
N GLN A 44 -3.73 -7.30 -0.44
CA GLN A 44 -3.14 -6.40 -1.42
C GLN A 44 -1.60 -6.44 -1.34
N LEU A 45 -0.96 -6.69 -2.49
CA LEU A 45 0.51 -6.74 -2.62
C LEU A 45 1.12 -5.43 -3.16
N ASP A 46 0.31 -4.59 -3.79
CA ASP A 46 0.73 -3.38 -4.49
C ASP A 46 0.22 -2.11 -3.77
N LEU A 47 0.61 -0.94 -4.27
CA LEU A 47 0.15 0.36 -3.78
C LEU A 47 -1.38 0.51 -3.92
N HIS A 48 -1.97 1.39 -3.11
CA HIS A 48 -3.36 1.77 -3.23
C HIS A 48 -3.66 2.31 -4.64
N THR A 49 -4.87 2.04 -5.14
CA THR A 49 -5.33 2.61 -6.41
C THR A 49 -5.23 4.14 -6.34
N PRO A 50 -4.50 4.78 -7.27
CA PRO A 50 -4.31 6.22 -7.24
C PRO A 50 -5.60 6.93 -7.65
N VAL A 51 -6.02 7.92 -6.87
CA VAL A 51 -7.19 8.77 -7.19
C VAL A 51 -6.81 10.24 -7.35
N THR A 52 -5.51 10.54 -7.38
CA THR A 52 -4.96 11.86 -7.73
C THR A 52 -3.89 11.71 -8.81
N ARG A 53 -3.63 12.79 -9.55
CA ARG A 53 -2.52 12.84 -10.52
C ARG A 53 -1.18 12.52 -9.86
N ILE A 54 -0.93 13.07 -8.67
CA ILE A 54 0.30 12.86 -7.93
C ILE A 54 0.48 11.39 -7.52
N ALA A 55 -0.56 10.73 -7.02
CA ALA A 55 -0.50 9.31 -6.69
C ALA A 55 -0.17 8.45 -7.92
N SER A 56 -0.76 8.78 -9.08
CA SER A 56 -0.48 8.10 -10.35
C SER A 56 0.97 8.31 -10.82
N GLU A 57 1.52 9.53 -10.66
CA GLU A 57 2.92 9.81 -10.97
C GLU A 57 3.88 9.06 -10.03
N ILE A 58 3.57 8.99 -8.74
CA ILE A 58 4.34 8.21 -7.75
C ILE A 58 4.32 6.73 -8.11
N GLN A 59 3.15 6.19 -8.46
CA GLN A 59 3.02 4.78 -8.83
C GLN A 59 3.76 4.45 -10.13
N SER A 60 3.68 5.34 -11.13
CA SER A 60 4.44 5.19 -12.38
C SER A 60 5.95 5.20 -12.13
N LEU A 61 6.42 6.10 -11.27
CA LEU A 61 7.82 6.16 -10.84
C LEU A 61 8.21 4.88 -10.08
N HIS A 62 7.36 4.38 -9.18
CA HIS A 62 7.57 3.14 -8.45
C HIS A 62 7.79 1.96 -9.39
N TYR A 63 6.91 1.74 -10.38
CA TYR A 63 7.07 0.64 -11.33
C TYR A 63 8.31 0.76 -12.20
N TRP A 64 8.63 1.98 -12.66
CA TRP A 64 9.84 2.20 -13.43
C TRP A 64 11.10 1.88 -12.61
N LEU A 65 11.17 2.34 -11.35
CA LEU A 65 12.27 2.02 -10.43
C LEU A 65 12.34 0.52 -10.13
N LEU A 66 11.18 -0.13 -9.93
CA LEU A 66 11.11 -1.55 -9.66
C LEU A 66 11.64 -2.39 -10.83
N ILE A 67 11.33 -2.00 -12.07
CA ILE A 67 11.88 -2.65 -13.27
C ILE A 67 13.40 -2.51 -13.33
N VAL A 68 13.93 -1.29 -13.08
CA VAL A 68 15.39 -1.06 -13.05
C VAL A 68 16.05 -1.94 -11.99
N CYS A 69 15.51 -1.97 -10.77
CA CYS A 69 16.00 -2.82 -9.69
C CYS A 69 15.92 -4.31 -10.04
N ALA A 70 14.83 -4.76 -10.68
CA ALA A 70 14.66 -6.15 -11.09
C ALA A 70 15.69 -6.56 -12.17
N VAL A 71 15.97 -5.69 -13.14
CA VAL A 71 16.99 -5.92 -14.16
C VAL A 71 18.39 -6.04 -13.53
N ILE A 72 18.74 -5.13 -12.62
CA ILE A 72 20.02 -5.18 -11.89
C ILE A 72 20.09 -6.46 -11.05
N PHE A 73 19.01 -6.81 -10.35
CA PHE A 73 18.91 -8.05 -9.56
C PHE A 73 19.17 -9.28 -10.44
N ILE A 74 18.48 -9.41 -11.57
CA ILE A 74 18.66 -10.54 -12.49
C ILE A 74 20.09 -10.58 -13.03
N ALA A 75 20.68 -9.42 -13.37
CA ALA A 75 22.06 -9.35 -13.86
C ALA A 75 23.07 -9.82 -12.80
N VAL A 76 22.97 -9.31 -11.58
CA VAL A 76 23.87 -9.67 -10.46
C VAL A 76 23.72 -11.14 -10.10
N PHE A 77 22.49 -11.61 -9.86
CA PHE A 77 22.25 -13.01 -9.52
C PHE A 77 22.59 -13.93 -10.68
N GLY A 78 22.35 -13.53 -11.92
CA GLY A 78 22.75 -14.27 -13.12
C GLY A 78 24.25 -14.49 -13.19
N VAL A 79 25.06 -13.43 -13.04
CA VAL A 79 26.53 -13.52 -13.01
C VAL A 79 27.00 -14.35 -11.82
N MET A 80 26.39 -14.19 -10.65
CA MET A 80 26.73 -14.97 -9.46
C MET A 80 26.45 -16.46 -9.64
N PHE A 81 25.25 -16.84 -10.09
CA PHE A 81 24.90 -18.24 -10.31
C PHE A 81 25.75 -18.85 -11.42
N TYR A 82 25.98 -18.11 -12.51
CA TYR A 82 26.92 -18.53 -13.55
C TYR A 82 28.30 -18.80 -12.96
N SER A 83 28.82 -17.89 -12.14
CA SER A 83 30.14 -18.01 -11.52
C SER A 83 30.23 -19.24 -10.62
N ILE A 84 29.23 -19.46 -9.76
CA ILE A 84 29.15 -20.63 -8.87
C ILE A 84 29.12 -21.94 -9.68
N ILE A 85 28.29 -22.02 -10.72
CA ILE A 85 28.13 -23.27 -11.48
C ILE A 85 29.38 -23.56 -12.33
N LYS A 86 29.94 -22.53 -12.98
CA LYS A 86 31.06 -22.67 -13.92
C LYS A 86 32.41 -22.79 -13.24
N HIS A 87 32.64 -22.07 -12.14
CA HIS A 87 33.93 -21.97 -11.47
C HIS A 87 34.02 -22.77 -10.16
N ARG A 88 33.06 -23.68 -9.89
CA ARG A 88 33.16 -24.58 -8.72
C ARG A 88 34.31 -25.57 -8.84
N LYS A 89 34.91 -25.91 -7.70
CA LYS A 89 36.00 -26.89 -7.59
C LYS A 89 35.65 -28.27 -8.15
N SER A 90 34.38 -28.71 -8.04
CA SER A 90 33.95 -30.04 -8.48
C SER A 90 33.99 -30.24 -10.00
N VAL A 91 34.06 -29.18 -10.80
CA VAL A 91 34.24 -29.28 -12.27
C VAL A 91 35.71 -29.12 -12.71
N GLY A 92 36.65 -29.16 -11.75
CA GLY A 92 38.07 -29.00 -12.03
C GLY A 92 38.50 -27.57 -12.36
N ALA A 93 37.69 -26.56 -12.02
CA ALA A 93 38.04 -25.16 -12.20
C ALA A 93 39.30 -24.81 -11.39
N LYS A 94 40.28 -24.19 -12.04
CA LYS A 94 41.50 -23.67 -11.42
C LYS A 94 41.34 -22.17 -11.18
N SER A 95 41.89 -21.68 -10.07
CA SER A 95 41.89 -20.24 -9.76
C SER A 95 42.72 -19.47 -10.79
N ALA A 96 42.21 -18.33 -11.23
CA ALA A 96 42.99 -17.37 -11.99
C ALA A 96 43.84 -16.51 -11.05
N ASN A 97 44.94 -15.92 -11.57
CA ASN A 97 45.89 -15.09 -10.79
C ASN A 97 45.83 -13.59 -11.14
N PHE A 98 44.69 -13.10 -11.65
CA PHE A 98 44.48 -11.67 -11.83
C PHE A 98 44.00 -11.03 -10.53
N HIS A 99 44.34 -9.76 -10.29
CA HIS A 99 44.04 -9.07 -9.03
C HIS A 99 43.27 -7.76 -9.23
N GLU A 100 43.36 -7.13 -10.39
CA GLU A 100 42.68 -5.87 -10.68
C GLU A 100 42.34 -5.75 -12.17
N SER A 101 41.39 -4.88 -12.47
CA SER A 101 41.12 -4.46 -13.84
C SER A 101 40.54 -3.05 -13.82
N VAL A 102 41.41 -2.07 -14.05
CA VAL A 102 41.03 -0.65 -14.10
C VAL A 102 39.87 -0.41 -15.07
N ALA A 103 39.83 -1.11 -16.21
CA ALA A 103 38.74 -0.99 -17.18
C ALA A 103 37.38 -1.44 -16.60
N VAL A 104 37.36 -2.56 -15.86
CA VAL A 104 36.13 -3.07 -15.24
C VAL A 104 35.72 -2.18 -14.05
N GLU A 105 36.69 -1.70 -13.29
CA GLU A 105 36.50 -0.75 -12.19
C GLU A 105 35.83 0.55 -12.65
N ILE A 106 36.33 1.12 -13.75
CA ILE A 106 35.73 2.30 -14.37
C ILE A 106 34.30 1.99 -14.84
N ALA A 107 34.08 0.85 -15.49
CA ALA A 107 32.77 0.49 -16.01
C ALA A 107 31.72 0.35 -14.90
N TRP A 108 32.01 -0.40 -13.82
CA TRP A 108 31.06 -0.57 -12.71
C TRP A 108 30.90 0.68 -11.85
N THR A 109 31.73 1.70 -12.03
CA THR A 109 31.58 2.98 -11.33
C THR A 109 30.70 3.93 -12.13
N ILE A 110 30.97 4.06 -13.44
CA ILE A 110 30.22 4.95 -14.33
C ILE A 110 28.79 4.47 -14.56
N VAL A 111 28.58 3.16 -14.74
CA VAL A 111 27.24 2.63 -15.06
C VAL A 111 26.23 2.89 -13.93
N PRO A 112 26.50 2.54 -12.65
CA PRO A 112 25.60 2.88 -11.54
C PRO A 112 25.42 4.38 -11.36
N PHE A 113 26.48 5.17 -11.56
CA PHE A 113 26.39 6.63 -11.48
C PHE A 113 25.37 7.20 -12.48
N ILE A 114 25.40 6.76 -13.74
CA ILE A 114 24.45 7.19 -14.77
C ILE A 114 23.02 6.73 -14.41
N ILE A 115 22.87 5.47 -13.96
CA ILE A 115 21.56 4.91 -13.57
C ILE A 115 20.93 5.76 -12.46
N VAL A 116 21.66 5.99 -11.36
CA VAL A 116 21.15 6.77 -10.22
C VAL A 116 20.88 8.23 -10.60
N THR A 117 21.74 8.84 -11.42
CA THR A 117 21.52 10.22 -11.89
C THR A 117 20.23 10.33 -12.69
N GLY A 118 19.99 9.39 -13.63
CA GLY A 118 18.75 9.33 -14.40
C GLY A 118 17.51 9.13 -13.52
N MET A 119 17.60 8.23 -12.52
CA MET A 119 16.53 8.02 -11.54
C MET A 119 16.24 9.27 -10.71
N GLY A 120 17.29 9.97 -10.27
CA GLY A 120 17.18 11.21 -9.51
C GLY A 120 16.41 12.29 -10.26
N LEU A 121 16.76 12.52 -11.53
CA LEU A 121 16.10 13.55 -12.36
C LEU A 121 14.60 13.28 -12.53
N ALA A 122 14.22 12.03 -12.79
CA ALA A 122 12.81 11.65 -12.91
C ALA A 122 12.06 11.86 -11.59
N ALA A 123 12.64 11.44 -10.47
CA ALA A 123 12.05 11.61 -9.14
C ALA A 123 11.90 13.08 -8.75
N THR A 124 12.90 13.92 -9.04
CA THR A 124 12.86 15.36 -8.73
C THR A 124 11.66 16.05 -9.37
N LYS A 125 11.32 15.73 -10.63
CA LYS A 125 10.14 16.29 -11.31
C LYS A 125 8.85 16.00 -10.52
N THR A 126 8.64 14.76 -10.10
CA THR A 126 7.47 14.36 -9.32
C THR A 126 7.45 15.06 -7.95
N VAL A 127 8.59 15.11 -7.26
CA VAL A 127 8.70 15.77 -5.94
C VAL A 127 8.39 17.27 -6.04
N VAL A 128 8.88 17.96 -7.07
CA VAL A 128 8.55 19.37 -7.30
C VAL A 128 7.04 19.55 -7.53
N ALA A 129 6.43 18.68 -8.33
CA ALA A 129 4.98 18.72 -8.57
C ALA A 129 4.17 18.45 -7.29
N MET A 130 4.66 17.58 -6.39
CA MET A 130 4.05 17.31 -5.08
C MET A 130 4.08 18.52 -4.14
N LYS A 131 5.10 19.37 -4.26
CA LYS A 131 5.29 20.54 -3.39
C LYS A 131 4.64 21.82 -3.92
N ASP A 132 4.10 21.81 -5.14
CA ASP A 132 3.37 22.95 -5.68
C ASP A 132 1.99 23.13 -5.03
N THR A 133 1.91 24.05 -4.09
CA THR A 133 0.67 24.41 -3.39
C THR A 133 -0.10 25.57 -4.02
N SER A 134 0.42 26.19 -5.10
CA SER A 134 -0.19 27.38 -5.72
C SER A 134 -1.58 27.11 -6.29
N ASN A 135 -2.39 28.16 -6.48
CA ASN A 135 -3.71 28.08 -7.16
C ASN A 135 -4.66 27.00 -6.60
N ALA A 136 -4.77 26.91 -5.26
CA ALA A 136 -5.67 25.96 -4.62
C ALA A 136 -7.12 26.50 -4.65
N ASP A 137 -8.07 25.62 -4.96
CA ASP A 137 -9.52 25.91 -4.94
C ASP A 137 -10.08 25.87 -3.51
N LEU A 138 -9.51 25.03 -2.65
CA LEU A 138 -9.92 24.80 -1.27
C LEU A 138 -8.68 24.73 -0.38
N THR A 139 -8.68 25.41 0.76
CA THR A 139 -7.61 25.35 1.75
C THR A 139 -8.16 24.87 3.09
N ILE A 140 -7.59 23.80 3.62
CA ILE A 140 -7.98 23.19 4.89
C ILE A 140 -6.75 23.12 5.78
N LYS A 141 -6.87 23.59 7.02
CA LYS A 141 -5.87 23.34 8.05
C LYS A 141 -6.26 22.09 8.83
N THR A 142 -5.30 21.19 8.95
CA THR A 142 -5.41 19.93 9.68
C THR A 142 -4.52 19.99 10.90
N THR A 143 -5.12 19.85 12.08
CA THR A 143 -4.43 19.92 13.37
C THR A 143 -4.39 18.55 14.02
N GLY A 144 -3.21 18.02 14.33
CA GLY A 144 -3.03 16.80 15.10
C GLY A 144 -3.25 17.03 16.60
N TYR A 145 -3.99 16.13 17.23
CA TYR A 145 -4.16 16.05 18.69
C TYR A 145 -4.01 14.59 19.13
N GLN A 146 -3.65 14.33 20.38
CA GLN A 146 -3.71 12.99 20.98
C GLN A 146 -5.18 12.62 21.28
N TRP A 147 -5.83 11.65 20.61
CA TRP A 147 -5.48 10.92 19.38
C TRP A 147 -6.61 11.08 18.36
N LYS A 148 -6.65 12.26 17.72
CA LYS A 148 -7.73 12.73 16.84
C LYS A 148 -7.24 13.87 15.93
N TRP A 149 -8.02 14.21 14.92
CA TRP A 149 -7.68 15.27 13.97
C TRP A 149 -8.69 16.42 14.03
N GLY A 150 -8.22 17.66 14.03
CA GLY A 150 -9.06 18.83 13.79
C GLY A 150 -8.96 19.27 12.34
N TYR A 151 -10.08 19.71 11.76
CA TYR A 151 -10.14 20.23 10.40
C TYR A 151 -10.82 21.60 10.41
N ASP A 152 -10.11 22.60 9.90
CA ASP A 152 -10.62 23.96 9.71
C ASP A 152 -10.61 24.31 8.23
N TYR A 153 -11.77 24.59 7.66
CA TYR A 153 -11.93 25.02 6.27
C TYR A 153 -11.67 26.52 6.20
N LEU A 154 -10.45 26.89 5.80
CA LEU A 154 -9.96 28.26 5.89
C LEU A 154 -10.35 29.13 4.70
N LYS A 155 -10.47 28.54 3.51
CA LYS A 155 -10.79 29.27 2.28
C LYS A 155 -11.42 28.34 1.24
N GLY A 156 -12.51 28.78 0.62
CA GLY A 156 -13.21 28.04 -0.44
C GLY A 156 -14.55 27.49 0.01
N GLU A 157 -15.00 26.40 -0.61
CA GLU A 157 -16.25 25.75 -0.24
C GLU A 157 -16.19 25.22 1.20
N GLY A 158 -17.18 25.60 2.02
CA GLY A 158 -17.21 25.25 3.45
C GLY A 158 -16.39 26.17 4.36
N GLU A 159 -15.95 27.33 3.87
CA GLU A 159 -15.19 28.31 4.67
C GLU A 159 -15.88 28.66 6.00
N GLY A 160 -15.10 28.63 7.09
CA GLY A 160 -15.59 28.87 8.45
C GLY A 160 -16.04 27.61 9.19
N ILE A 161 -16.16 26.46 8.51
CA ILE A 161 -16.42 25.17 9.18
C ILE A 161 -15.16 24.72 9.92
N GLY A 162 -15.33 24.35 11.19
CA GLY A 162 -14.30 23.76 12.03
C GLY A 162 -14.87 22.60 12.85
N PHE A 163 -14.20 21.46 12.85
CA PHE A 163 -14.62 20.29 13.64
C PHE A 163 -13.46 19.37 14.02
N VAL A 164 -13.73 18.46 14.95
CA VAL A 164 -12.82 17.41 15.36
C VAL A 164 -13.34 16.06 14.87
N SER A 165 -12.45 15.25 14.34
CA SER A 165 -12.66 13.92 13.81
C SER A 165 -11.91 12.92 14.67
N THR A 166 -12.64 11.98 15.27
CA THR A 166 -12.11 10.89 16.08
C THR A 166 -12.56 9.55 15.49
N LEU A 167 -11.87 8.48 15.89
CA LEU A 167 -12.36 7.14 15.60
C LEU A 167 -13.80 6.97 16.09
N ASP A 168 -14.66 6.38 15.26
CA ASP A 168 -16.06 6.16 15.58
C ASP A 168 -16.20 5.36 16.89
N VAL A 169 -17.05 5.84 17.80
CA VAL A 169 -17.24 5.27 19.14
C VAL A 169 -17.64 3.79 19.09
N ALA A 170 -18.41 3.38 18.10
CA ALA A 170 -18.81 1.98 17.94
C ALA A 170 -17.59 1.08 17.73
N GLN A 171 -16.53 1.56 17.08
CA GLN A 171 -15.30 0.79 16.89
C GLN A 171 -14.54 0.58 18.21
N ARG A 172 -14.54 1.60 19.07
CA ARG A 172 -13.94 1.46 20.41
C ARG A 172 -14.69 0.43 21.25
N GLN A 173 -16.02 0.47 21.21
CA GLN A 173 -16.88 -0.49 21.91
C GLN A 173 -16.65 -1.93 21.43
N MET A 174 -16.56 -2.15 20.11
CA MET A 174 -16.25 -3.47 19.53
C MET A 174 -14.86 -3.97 19.95
N SER A 175 -13.88 -3.06 20.00
CA SER A 175 -12.52 -3.36 20.45
C SER A 175 -12.51 -3.81 21.92
N ASP A 176 -13.17 -3.06 22.80
CA ASP A 176 -13.25 -3.36 24.24
C ASP A 176 -14.04 -4.66 24.51
N ALA A 177 -15.01 -5.00 23.66
CA ALA A 177 -15.74 -6.26 23.71
C ALA A 177 -14.93 -7.47 23.18
N GLY A 178 -13.74 -7.24 22.61
CA GLY A 178 -12.90 -8.29 22.02
C GLY A 178 -13.46 -8.91 20.73
N LYS A 179 -14.38 -8.21 20.07
CA LYS A 179 -15.07 -8.68 18.85
C LYS A 179 -15.11 -7.57 17.80
N PRO A 180 -13.95 -7.18 17.23
CA PRO A 180 -13.92 -6.23 16.14
C PRO A 180 -14.58 -6.82 14.90
N GLU A 181 -15.46 -6.05 14.27
CA GLU A 181 -16.19 -6.44 13.07
C GLU A 181 -16.19 -5.29 12.03
N GLY A 182 -16.37 -5.66 10.76
CA GLY A 182 -16.45 -4.72 9.64
C GLY A 182 -15.12 -4.38 8.97
N ASP A 183 -15.17 -4.17 7.65
CA ASP A 183 -13.98 -3.95 6.80
C ASP A 183 -13.26 -2.61 7.07
N ASN A 184 -13.90 -1.69 7.79
CA ASN A 184 -13.37 -0.36 8.12
C ASN A 184 -12.97 -0.21 9.60
N TYR A 185 -12.86 -1.31 10.35
CA TYR A 185 -12.36 -1.27 11.73
C TYR A 185 -10.99 -0.56 11.80
N LEU A 186 -10.85 0.36 12.77
CA LEU A 186 -9.71 1.30 12.93
C LEU A 186 -9.57 2.38 11.84
N LEU A 187 -10.53 2.49 10.92
CA LEU A 187 -10.52 3.46 9.82
C LEU A 187 -11.72 4.40 9.81
N LYS A 188 -12.88 3.96 10.32
CA LYS A 188 -14.10 4.80 10.36
C LYS A 188 -13.98 5.88 11.43
N VAL A 189 -14.29 7.10 11.03
CA VAL A 189 -14.37 8.26 11.91
C VAL A 189 -15.81 8.74 12.07
N ASP A 190 -16.06 9.52 13.11
CA ASP A 190 -17.37 10.14 13.37
C ASP A 190 -17.68 11.29 12.38
N ASN A 191 -16.71 12.18 12.17
CA ASN A 191 -16.82 13.33 11.29
C ASN A 191 -15.78 13.22 10.16
N PRO A 192 -16.16 12.79 8.95
CA PRO A 192 -15.23 12.64 7.84
C PRO A 192 -14.85 14.01 7.24
N LEU A 193 -13.59 14.12 6.79
CA LEU A 193 -13.15 15.23 5.95
C LEU A 193 -13.79 15.10 4.55
N VAL A 194 -14.58 16.09 4.13
CA VAL A 194 -15.28 16.08 2.83
C VAL A 194 -14.68 17.14 1.91
N VAL A 195 -14.36 16.75 0.67
CA VAL A 195 -13.78 17.65 -0.33
C VAL A 195 -14.49 17.50 -1.68
N PRO A 196 -14.58 18.57 -2.48
CA PRO A 196 -15.13 18.49 -3.83
C PRO A 196 -14.18 17.72 -4.76
N VAL A 197 -14.76 16.87 -5.61
CA VAL A 197 -14.01 16.15 -6.63
C VAL A 197 -13.47 17.11 -7.70
N ASN A 198 -12.34 16.74 -8.34
CA ASN A 198 -11.72 17.53 -9.41
C ASN A 198 -11.31 18.96 -9.03
N LYS A 199 -10.97 19.18 -7.76
CA LYS A 199 -10.48 20.47 -7.24
C LYS A 199 -9.11 20.31 -6.59
N LYS A 200 -8.27 21.35 -6.70
CA LYS A 200 -6.95 21.38 -6.05
C LYS A 200 -7.14 21.78 -4.59
N VAL A 201 -7.04 20.79 -3.69
CA VAL A 201 -7.14 21.00 -2.24
C VAL A 201 -5.75 21.19 -1.65
N ARG A 202 -5.54 22.30 -0.94
CA ARG A 202 -4.33 22.56 -0.14
C ARG A 202 -4.60 22.17 1.31
N ILE A 203 -3.81 21.24 1.83
CA ILE A 203 -3.81 20.86 3.23
C ILE A 203 -2.63 21.54 3.92
N ILE A 204 -2.90 22.24 5.02
CA ILE A 204 -1.88 22.81 5.92
C ILE A 204 -1.87 21.94 7.17
N THR A 205 -0.76 21.28 7.48
CA THR A 205 -0.64 20.42 8.66
C THR A 205 0.05 21.14 9.82
N THR A 206 -0.39 20.87 11.04
CA THR A 206 0.25 21.30 12.29
C THR A 206 -0.25 20.40 13.44
N ALA A 207 0.37 20.45 14.62
CA ALA A 207 -0.08 19.76 15.81
C ALA A 207 -0.18 20.70 17.00
N ASN A 208 -1.08 20.39 17.94
CA ASN A 208 -1.24 21.15 19.18
C ASN A 208 -0.54 20.50 20.39
N ASP A 209 -0.01 19.29 20.23
CA ASP A 209 0.64 18.55 21.32
C ASP A 209 1.98 17.91 20.88
N VAL A 210 1.94 16.71 20.34
CA VAL A 210 3.11 15.95 19.88
C VAL A 210 3.09 15.84 18.37
N ILE A 211 4.18 15.31 17.79
CA ILE A 211 4.27 15.08 16.35
C ILE A 211 3.25 14.02 15.94
N HIS A 212 2.49 14.33 14.88
CA HIS A 212 1.65 13.37 14.16
C HIS A 212 2.04 13.35 12.68
N SER A 213 1.40 12.49 11.89
CA SER A 213 1.61 12.47 10.43
C SER A 213 0.28 12.22 9.73
N TRP A 214 -0.15 13.19 8.93
CA TRP A 214 -1.39 13.11 8.18
C TRP A 214 -1.13 12.45 6.83
N MET A 215 -1.86 11.39 6.51
CA MET A 215 -1.64 10.57 5.33
C MET A 215 -2.94 10.08 4.74
N VAL A 216 -3.04 10.13 3.40
CA VAL A 216 -4.10 9.47 2.63
C VAL A 216 -3.43 8.71 1.48
N PRO A 217 -3.27 7.36 1.58
CA PRO A 217 -2.49 6.58 0.63
C PRO A 217 -2.96 6.71 -0.83
N ALA A 218 -4.27 6.61 -1.07
CA ALA A 218 -4.84 6.73 -2.41
C ALA A 218 -4.60 8.11 -3.06
N PHE A 219 -4.34 9.15 -2.26
CA PHE A 219 -3.99 10.49 -2.73
C PHE A 219 -2.49 10.68 -2.95
N GLY A 220 -1.64 9.75 -2.48
CA GLY A 220 -0.19 9.86 -2.56
C GLY A 220 0.36 10.97 -1.67
N VAL A 221 -0.33 11.30 -0.57
CA VAL A 221 0.05 12.37 0.35
C VAL A 221 0.39 11.84 1.73
N LYS A 222 1.49 12.34 2.29
CA LYS A 222 1.91 12.18 3.67
C LYS A 222 2.70 13.40 4.08
N GLN A 223 2.37 13.98 5.23
CA GLN A 223 3.11 15.11 5.79
C GLN A 223 2.98 15.12 7.32
N ASP A 224 4.09 15.38 7.98
CA ASP A 224 4.11 15.52 9.43
C ASP A 224 3.35 16.78 9.87
N ALA A 225 2.74 16.67 11.05
CA ALA A 225 1.88 17.67 11.67
C ALA A 225 2.47 18.04 13.03
#